data_AF-A0A661ZTH4-F1
#
_entry.id   AF-A0A661ZTH4-F1
#
_cell.length_a   1.000
_cell.length_b   1.000
_cell.length_c   1.000
_cell.angle_alpha   90.00
_cell.angle_beta   90.00
_cell.angle_gamma   90.00
#
_symmetry.space_group_name_H-M   'P 1'
#
loop_
_entity.id
_entity.type
_entity.pdbx_description
1 polymer ?
#
loop_
_entity_poly.entity_id
_entity_poly.type
_entity_poly.pdbx_seq_one_letter_code
_entity_poly.pdbx_strand_id
1 'polypeptide(L)' 'MIEAIKNILKTKTVGIAGAGGLGSNCAVSLARVNVGNLIIADFDVIE' A
#
# COMPACT_ATOMS: atom_id res chain seq x y z
N MET A 1 -9.21 3.73 19.74
CA MET A 1 -9.47 2.81 18.60
C MET A 1 -8.62 3.19 17.38
N ILE A 2 -8.82 4.36 16.77
CA ILE A 2 -8.08 4.80 15.56
C ILE A 2 -6.56 4.83 15.79
N GLU A 3 -6.11 5.35 16.94
CA GLU A 3 -4.68 5.42 17.25
C GLU A 3 -4.04 4.03 17.40
N ALA A 4 -4.77 3.06 17.96
CA ALA A 4 -4.32 1.68 18.05
C ALA A 4 -4.14 1.08 16.64
N ILE A 5 -5.09 1.33 15.73
CA ILE A 5 -5.00 0.86 14.34
C ILE A 5 -3.80 1.49 13.63
N LYS A 6 -3.60 2.82 13.75
CA LYS A 6 -2.45 3.50 13.15
C LYS A 6 -1.11 2.94 13.65
N ASN A 7 -0.99 2.71 14.96
CA ASN A 7 0.23 2.15 15.55
C ASN A 7 0.51 0.71 15.05
N ILE A 8 -0.54 -0.09 14.86
CA ILE A 8 -0.39 -1.43 14.27
C ILE A 8 0.11 -1.32 12.82
N LEU A 9 -0.60 -0.56 11.98
CA LEU A 9 -0.32 -0.45 10.54
C LEU A 9 1.07 0.13 10.25
N LYS A 10 1.54 1.07 11.07
CA LYS A 10 2.88 1.68 10.96
C LYS A 10 4.02 0.67 11.02
N THR A 11 3.80 -0.51 11.60
CA THR A 11 4.81 -1.58 11.70
C THR A 11 4.67 -2.65 10.62
N LYS A 12 3.65 -2.56 9.77
CA LYS A 12 3.36 -3.58 8.74
C LYS A 12 3.99 -3.21 7.40
N THR A 13 4.37 -4.26 6.69
CA THR A 13 4.76 -4.21 5.28
C THR A 13 3.64 -4.81 4.45
N VAL A 14 3.24 -4.12 3.38
CA VAL A 14 2.25 -4.61 2.41
C VAL A 14 2.91 -4.69 1.04
N GLY A 15 2.77 -5.83 0.37
CA GLY A 15 3.18 -6.04 -1.01
C GLY A 15 1.99 -5.93 -1.96
N ILE A 16 2.14 -5.21 -3.06
CA ILE A 16 1.18 -5.14 -4.17
C ILE A 16 1.88 -5.63 -5.45
N ALA A 17 1.37 -6.71 -6.03
CA ALA A 17 1.81 -7.20 -7.33
C ALA A 17 0.84 -6.66 -8.41
N GLY A 18 1.34 -5.76 -9.26
CA GLY A 18 0.61 -5.02 -10.28
C GLY A 18 0.31 -3.57 -9.85
N ALA A 19 0.66 -2.61 -10.69
CA ALA A 19 0.41 -1.17 -10.49
C ALA A 19 -0.71 -0.62 -11.38
N GLY A 20 -1.51 -1.49 -12.02
CA GLY A 20 -2.72 -1.11 -12.75
C GLY A 20 -3.83 -0.53 -11.85
N GLY A 21 -5.04 -0.34 -12.40
CA GLY A 21 -6.12 0.40 -11.74
C GLY A 21 -6.50 -0.07 -10.32
N LEU A 22 -6.43 -1.37 -10.04
CA LEU A 22 -6.67 -1.92 -8.69
C LEU A 22 -5.47 -1.69 -7.77
N GLY A 23 -4.28 -2.07 -8.23
CA GLY A 23 -3.04 -1.94 -7.45
C GLY A 23 -2.75 -0.50 -7.06
N SER A 24 -2.91 0.44 -8.00
CA SER A 24 -2.78 1.87 -7.76
C SER A 24 -3.77 2.40 -6.72
N ASN A 25 -5.06 2.03 -6.80
CA ASN A 25 -6.07 2.47 -5.82
C ASN A 25 -5.80 1.90 -4.41
N CYS A 26 -5.37 0.64 -4.33
CA CYS A 26 -4.94 0.02 -3.08
C CYS A 26 -3.72 0.72 -2.50
N ALA A 27 -2.69 0.99 -3.31
CA ALA A 27 -1.47 1.67 -2.90
C ALA A 27 -1.77 3.03 -2.26
N VAL A 28 -2.58 3.85 -2.93
CA VAL A 28 -2.99 5.17 -2.45
C VAL A 28 -3.76 5.06 -1.13
N SER A 29 -4.69 4.11 -1.03
CA SER A 29 -5.48 3.92 0.20
C SER A 29 -4.62 3.48 1.38
N LEU A 30 -3.68 2.54 1.15
CA LEU A 30 -2.76 2.04 2.16
C LEU A 30 -1.77 3.11 2.63
N ALA A 31 -1.28 3.95 1.72
CA ALA A 31 -0.41 5.08 2.05
C ALA A 31 -1.11 6.08 2.97
N ARG A 32 -2.40 6.37 2.75
CA ARG A 32 -3.17 7.31 3.59
C ARG A 32 -3.46 6.82 5.01
N VAL A 33 -3.44 5.51 5.24
CA VAL A 33 -3.76 4.93 6.57
C VAL A 33 -2.53 4.59 7.41
N ASN A 34 -1.36 5.13 7.03
CA ASN A 34 -0.10 5.01 7.79
C ASN A 34 0.44 3.57 7.84
N VAL A 35 0.34 2.82 6.73
CA VAL A 35 1.13 1.59 6.54
C VAL A 35 2.61 1.94 6.53
N GLY A 36 3.43 1.17 7.24
CA GLY A 36 4.86 1.46 7.40
C GLY A 36 5.65 1.32 6.10
N ASN A 37 5.56 0.16 5.46
CA ASN A 37 6.26 -0.11 4.20
C ASN A 37 5.28 -0.60 3.14
N LEU A 38 5.38 -0.03 1.94
CA LEU A 38 4.62 -0.45 0.78
C LEU A 38 5.59 -0.86 -0.33
N ILE A 39 5.52 -2.13 -0.74
CA ILE A 39 6.34 -2.69 -1.81
C ILE A 39 5.42 -2.91 -3.01
N ILE A 40 5.73 -2.29 -4.14
CA ILE A 40 4.97 -2.45 -5.38
C ILE A 40 5.90 -3.07 -6.41
N ALA A 41 5.43 -4.14 -7.07
CA ALA A 41 6.12 -4.77 -8.18
C ALA A 41 5.17 -4.82 -9.37
N ASP A 42 5.59 -4.28 -10.50
CA ASP A 42 4.90 -4.39 -11.77
C ASP A 42 5.94 -4.68 -12.86
N PHE A 43 5.60 -5.56 -13.79
CA PHE A 43 6.45 -5.92 -14.92
C PHE A 43 5.98 -5.27 -16.22
N ASP A 44 4.80 -4.65 -16.21
CA ASP A 44 4.27 -3.94 -17.37
C ASP A 44 4.97 -2.58 -17.54
N VAL A 45 5.22 -2.20 -18.79
CA VAL A 45 5.70 -0.86 -19.17
C VAL A 45 4.51 -0.06 -19.69
N ILE A 46 4.43 1.20 -19.29
CA ILE A 46 3.35 2.11 -19.72
C ILE A 46 3.67 2.59 -21.13
N GLU A 47 2.69 2.50 -22.04
CA GLU A 47 2.74 3.03 -23.41
C GLU A 47 2.36 4.52 -23.48
#